data_AF-A0A378X6F5-F1
#
_entry.id   AF-A0A378X6F5-F1
#
_cell.length_a   1.000
_cell.length_b   1.000
_cell.length_c   1.000
_cell.angle_alpha   90.00
_cell.angle_beta   90.00
_cell.angle_gamma   90.00
#
_symmetry.space_group_name_H-M   'P 1'
#
loop_
_entity.id
_entity.type
_entity.pdbx_description
1 polymer ?
#
loop_
_entity_poly.entity_id
_entity_poly.type
_entity_poly.pdbx_seq_one_letter_code
_entity_poly.pdbx_strand_id
1 'polypeptide(L)'
;MGHANPRNGYFEARYRTAPRQFQTLKDPVSGRAVKFKTAEEAKRAADRAEIEYELRERHSIPDTPSTAMAPVSRVRVRNSGGDPGGELFFDYADRWYQRQDLAESTMQNYRSYLECHLLPHFGTTALNRIDADAIARWQRDELEAGHERSSINQWRGLLHTILEDARTVDKLINTNHASKKSGRGRRTARAVSRRPAGALITGLQALLIAERMALLSGRDDEFVWLITKRYTGMRSGEIHGLETRYLIDTGHPTRRQLRVEWQLAEVRSTLIRCPPKDESRRDIDLPLFLWELLTNHLTRTQPQRCECHDKVYVFRGNTRRRAVGNAKGVNLVTVAGIAGVSVRKAQQAFQGAETVDDETRDRVWAVAADLGYTPRLPGQVAPHWSRSSFREWIYAPAVSGKYPRNTGHPERPVPIAGVPFPGLPVKGPHAAERADACWTPLINDIRPHRNRHSIRTDLEEAGVPKVLIDERIGHTDSSVQANYTHATDTMRDRLCDHLTTMWTTSLDARLALSPASPVTVLNDLLHTRARALGVRAA
;
A
#
# COMPACT_ATOMS: atom_id res chain seq x y z
N MET A 1 -7.79 -1.08 23.27
CA MET A 1 -6.54 -1.66 22.75
C MET A 1 -5.46 -1.53 23.81
N GLY A 2 -4.50 -2.45 23.81
CA GLY A 2 -3.32 -2.40 24.66
C GLY A 2 -2.58 -1.07 24.53
N HIS A 3 -2.19 -0.51 25.67
CA HIS A 3 -1.53 0.78 25.72
C HIS A 3 -0.43 0.81 26.78
N ALA A 4 0.55 1.68 26.55
CA ALA A 4 1.54 2.03 27.54
C ALA A 4 0.91 3.02 28.54
N ASN A 5 0.86 2.64 29.81
CA ASN A 5 0.39 3.50 30.88
C ASN A 5 1.60 4.19 31.54
N PRO A 6 1.76 5.52 31.41
CA PRO A 6 2.90 6.23 31.99
C PRO A 6 2.81 6.26 33.52
N ARG A 7 3.96 6.06 34.18
CA ARG A 7 4.16 6.19 35.64
C ARG A 7 5.37 7.09 35.90
N ASN A 8 5.58 7.45 37.16
CA ASN A 8 6.71 8.29 37.55
C ASN A 8 8.04 7.56 37.28
N GLY A 9 8.69 7.87 36.14
CA GLY A 9 9.97 7.34 35.71
C GLY A 9 9.96 6.01 34.93
N TYR A 10 8.79 5.45 34.59
CA TYR A 10 8.69 4.20 33.79
C TYR A 10 7.30 4.04 33.14
N PHE A 11 7.14 3.04 32.27
CA PHE A 11 5.87 2.70 31.64
C PHE A 11 5.40 1.30 32.05
N GLU A 12 4.10 1.13 32.24
CA GLU A 12 3.44 -0.16 32.48
C GLU A 12 2.70 -0.61 31.21
N ALA A 13 2.85 -1.87 30.82
CA ALA A 13 2.07 -2.44 29.72
C ALA A 13 0.66 -2.80 30.23
N ARG A 14 -0.39 -2.18 29.68
CA ARG A 14 -1.79 -2.54 29.99
C ARG A 14 -2.49 -3.11 28.77
N TYR A 15 -2.96 -4.34 28.89
CA TYR A 15 -3.61 -5.09 27.83
C TYR A 15 -5.09 -5.29 28.10
N ARG A 16 -5.90 -5.37 27.05
CA ARG A 16 -7.37 -5.49 27.17
C ARG A 16 -7.75 -6.95 27.44
N THR A 17 -8.68 -7.17 28.35
CA THR A 17 -9.19 -8.51 28.68
C THR A 17 -10.67 -8.70 28.33
N ALA A 18 -11.41 -7.60 28.23
CA ALA A 18 -12.78 -7.54 27.74
C ALA A 18 -13.07 -6.12 27.24
N PRO A 19 -14.19 -5.84 26.53
CA PRO A 19 -14.60 -4.47 26.27
C PRO A 19 -14.54 -3.66 27.57
N ARG A 20 -13.81 -2.53 27.56
CA ARG A 20 -13.70 -1.61 28.71
C ARG A 20 -12.96 -2.15 29.95
N GLN A 21 -12.30 -3.32 29.89
CA GLN A 21 -11.49 -3.90 30.97
C GLN A 21 -10.02 -4.08 30.54
N PHE A 22 -9.08 -3.67 31.41
CA PHE A 22 -7.64 -3.71 31.13
C PHE A 22 -6.84 -4.24 32.32
N GLN A 23 -5.98 -5.21 32.07
CA GLN A 23 -5.02 -5.73 33.05
C GLN A 23 -3.61 -5.19 32.80
N THR A 24 -2.82 -5.11 33.87
CA THR A 24 -1.40 -4.73 33.77
C THR A 24 -0.56 -5.99 33.64
N LEU A 25 0.38 -6.00 32.70
CA LEU A 25 1.34 -7.08 32.54
C LEU A 25 2.21 -7.21 33.80
N LYS A 26 2.17 -8.38 34.42
CA LYS A 26 2.91 -8.71 35.63
C LYS A 26 3.97 -9.77 35.31
N ASP A 27 5.10 -9.68 35.98
CA ASP A 27 6.14 -10.69 35.95
C ASP A 27 5.62 -11.98 36.62
N PRO A 28 5.71 -13.14 35.96
CA PRO A 28 5.09 -14.38 36.44
C PRO A 28 5.76 -14.97 37.70
N VAL A 29 6.99 -14.56 38.02
CA VAL A 29 7.74 -15.05 39.19
C VAL A 29 7.51 -14.15 40.40
N SER A 30 7.48 -12.83 40.18
CA SER A 30 7.39 -11.84 41.27
C SER A 30 6.00 -11.24 41.47
N GLY A 31 5.06 -11.43 40.53
CA GLY A 31 3.69 -10.91 40.59
C GLY A 31 3.58 -9.37 40.49
N ARG A 32 4.72 -8.67 40.31
CA ARG A 32 4.79 -7.20 40.20
C ARG A 32 4.63 -6.75 38.76
N ALA A 33 4.17 -5.52 38.56
CA ALA A 33 4.03 -4.93 37.24
C ALA A 33 5.41 -4.82 36.54
N VAL A 34 5.47 -5.26 35.28
CA VAL A 34 6.69 -5.14 34.46
C VAL A 34 6.91 -3.68 34.11
N LYS A 35 8.11 -3.16 34.43
CA LYS A 35 8.49 -1.78 34.19
C LYS A 35 9.27 -1.66 32.88
N PHE A 36 8.79 -0.82 31.98
CA PHE A 36 9.46 -0.53 30.71
C PHE A 36 10.06 0.87 30.72
N LYS A 37 11.20 1.04 30.04
CA LYS A 37 11.89 2.33 29.98
C LYS A 37 11.24 3.27 28.96
N THR A 38 10.62 2.71 27.92
CA THR A 38 9.98 3.50 26.85
C THR A 38 8.51 3.13 26.67
N ALA A 39 7.72 4.10 26.19
CA ALA A 39 6.31 3.89 25.85
C ALA A 39 6.13 2.85 24.74
N GLU A 40 7.08 2.79 23.80
CA GLU A 40 7.02 1.86 22.67
C GLU A 40 7.24 0.40 23.10
N GLU A 41 8.19 0.16 24.02
CA GLU A 41 8.40 -1.17 24.62
C GLU A 41 7.19 -1.63 25.43
N ALA A 42 6.63 -0.74 26.27
CA ALA A 42 5.42 -1.03 27.04
C ALA A 42 4.22 -1.31 26.13
N LYS A 43 4.07 -0.57 25.03
CA LYS A 43 2.98 -0.80 24.07
C LYS A 43 3.13 -2.14 23.36
N ARG A 44 4.32 -2.47 22.85
CA ARG A 44 4.57 -3.77 22.21
C ARG A 44 4.34 -4.93 23.18
N ALA A 45 4.70 -4.76 24.45
CA ALA A 45 4.44 -5.75 25.49
C ALA A 45 2.95 -5.86 25.85
N ALA A 46 2.21 -4.75 25.86
CA ALA A 46 0.77 -4.73 26.08
C ALA A 46 0.01 -5.41 24.92
N ASP A 47 0.38 -5.12 23.68
CA ASP A 47 -0.21 -5.73 22.50
C ASP A 47 0.07 -7.24 22.48
N ARG A 48 1.26 -7.68 22.91
CA ARG A 48 1.61 -9.10 23.07
C ARG A 48 0.79 -9.80 24.17
N ALA A 49 0.62 -9.15 25.32
CA ALA A 49 -0.14 -9.70 26.44
C ALA A 49 -1.66 -9.76 26.17
N GLU A 50 -2.20 -8.82 25.38
CA GLU A 50 -3.60 -8.87 24.91
C GLU A 50 -3.84 -10.13 24.09
N ILE A 51 -2.91 -10.43 23.18
CA ILE A 51 -2.96 -11.64 22.34
C ILE A 51 -2.87 -12.92 23.21
N GLU A 52 -1.96 -12.96 24.17
CA GLU A 52 -1.79 -14.13 25.05
C GLU A 52 -3.04 -14.39 25.92
N TYR A 53 -3.66 -13.35 26.45
CA TYR A 53 -4.90 -13.44 27.23
C TYR A 53 -6.07 -13.94 26.39
N GLU A 54 -6.26 -13.38 25.18
CA GLU A 54 -7.30 -13.80 24.27
C GLU A 54 -7.15 -15.25 23.76
N LEU A 55 -5.94 -15.81 23.79
CA LEU A 55 -5.66 -17.20 23.46
C LEU A 55 -5.99 -18.14 24.63
N ARG A 56 -5.72 -17.74 25.87
CA ARG A 56 -6.08 -18.51 27.09
C ARG A 56 -7.58 -18.62 27.27
N GLU A 57 -8.33 -17.52 27.17
CA GLU A 57 -9.79 -17.51 27.37
C GLU A 57 -10.54 -18.37 26.32
N ARG A 58 -10.04 -18.45 25.09
CA ARG A 58 -10.63 -19.27 24.02
C ARG A 58 -10.47 -20.79 24.20
N HIS A 59 -9.56 -21.23 25.06
CA HIS A 59 -9.38 -22.66 25.38
C HIS A 59 -10.26 -23.11 26.57
N SER A 60 -11.07 -22.22 27.16
CA SER A 60 -11.81 -22.49 28.40
C SER A 60 -13.34 -22.32 28.32
N ILE A 61 -13.96 -22.28 27.14
CA ILE A 61 -15.43 -22.14 27.03
C ILE A 61 -16.04 -23.25 26.15
N PRO A 62 -16.89 -24.14 26.69
CA PRO A 62 -17.85 -24.95 25.93
C PRO A 62 -19.11 -24.15 25.54
N ASP A 63 -19.70 -24.49 24.39
CA ASP A 63 -20.88 -23.86 23.78
C ASP A 63 -22.15 -23.90 24.65
N THR A 64 -22.77 -22.74 24.99
CA THR A 64 -24.23 -22.39 24.93
C THR A 64 -24.57 -21.09 25.72
N PRO A 65 -25.78 -20.46 25.54
CA PRO A 65 -25.90 -19.01 25.43
C PRO A 65 -26.52 -18.27 26.64
N SER A 66 -26.25 -16.95 26.66
CA SER A 66 -26.97 -15.86 27.33
C SER A 66 -27.26 -15.98 28.84
N THR A 67 -26.62 -15.14 29.66
CA THR A 67 -27.35 -14.44 30.74
C THR A 67 -26.61 -13.18 31.22
N ALA A 68 -27.42 -12.19 31.61
CA ALA A 68 -27.04 -10.89 32.13
C ALA A 68 -26.14 -10.95 33.38
N MET A 69 -25.28 -9.94 33.55
CA MET A 69 -24.55 -9.71 34.81
C MET A 69 -24.65 -8.27 35.31
N ALA A 70 -24.88 -8.19 36.61
CA ALA A 70 -25.03 -7.03 37.48
C ALA A 70 -23.70 -6.26 37.73
N PRO A 71 -23.74 -5.03 38.28
CA PRO A 71 -22.66 -4.06 38.19
C PRO A 71 -21.73 -4.12 39.40
N VAL A 72 -20.40 -4.17 39.19
CA VAL A 72 -19.43 -3.87 40.26
C VAL A 72 -18.21 -3.10 39.74
N SER A 73 -18.14 -1.84 40.20
CA SER A 73 -16.99 -1.03 40.62
C SER A 73 -15.79 -0.82 39.68
N ARG A 74 -15.89 0.23 38.86
CA ARG A 74 -14.71 0.99 38.39
C ARG A 74 -14.26 1.98 39.46
N VAL A 75 -12.95 2.05 39.69
CA VAL A 75 -12.32 3.26 40.23
C VAL A 75 -12.50 4.35 39.18
N ARG A 76 -13.60 5.11 39.30
CA ARG A 76 -13.75 6.40 38.64
C ARG A 76 -12.74 7.31 39.30
N VAL A 77 -11.77 7.83 38.54
CA VAL A 77 -11.30 9.18 38.83
C VAL A 77 -12.54 10.05 38.65
N ARG A 78 -13.13 10.45 39.77
CA ARG A 78 -14.21 11.44 39.80
C ARG A 78 -13.60 12.71 39.21
N ASN A 79 -13.96 13.06 37.97
CA ASN A 79 -13.96 14.46 37.59
C ASN A 79 -14.98 15.14 38.50
N SER A 80 -14.47 15.87 39.47
CA SER A 80 -15.23 16.76 40.32
C SER A 80 -15.88 17.82 39.43
N GLY A 81 -17.20 17.74 39.23
CA GLY A 81 -18.05 18.85 38.80
C GLY A 81 -17.89 19.40 37.38
N GLY A 82 -18.89 19.16 36.54
CA GLY A 82 -19.60 20.26 35.86
C GLY A 82 -18.99 20.99 34.66
N ASP A 83 -17.82 20.61 34.14
CA ASP A 83 -17.30 21.23 32.90
C ASP A 83 -17.48 20.28 31.69
N PRO A 84 -18.35 20.61 30.72
CA PRO A 84 -18.57 19.82 29.50
C PRO A 84 -17.29 19.46 28.73
N GLY A 85 -16.18 20.19 28.93
CA GLY A 85 -14.92 19.98 28.21
C GLY A 85 -13.82 19.27 28.99
N GLY A 86 -14.10 18.78 30.21
CA GLY A 86 -13.12 18.11 31.07
C GLY A 86 -12.81 16.65 30.72
N GLU A 87 -13.47 16.07 29.70
CA GLU A 87 -13.16 14.74 29.17
C GLU A 87 -11.77 14.74 28.50
N LEU A 88 -10.97 13.69 28.71
CA LEU A 88 -9.68 13.54 28.05
C LEU A 88 -9.86 13.28 26.55
N PHE A 89 -8.97 13.83 25.74
CA PHE A 89 -8.99 13.62 24.29
C PHE A 89 -8.91 12.13 23.93
N PHE A 90 -8.16 11.33 24.68
CA PHE A 90 -8.10 9.87 24.46
C PHE A 90 -9.49 9.22 24.54
N ASP A 91 -10.22 9.45 25.63
CA ASP A 91 -11.52 8.83 25.88
C ASP A 91 -12.54 9.27 24.84
N TYR A 92 -12.54 10.57 24.51
CA TYR A 92 -13.41 11.11 23.49
C TYR A 92 -13.07 10.58 22.10
N ALA A 93 -11.79 10.55 21.72
CA ALA A 93 -11.35 10.11 20.40
C ALA A 93 -11.61 8.61 20.17
N ASP A 94 -11.47 7.75 21.19
CA ASP A 94 -11.80 6.32 21.10
C ASP A 94 -13.31 6.12 20.85
N ARG A 95 -14.15 6.83 21.62
CA ARG A 95 -15.61 6.83 21.42
C ARG A 95 -16.00 7.41 20.07
N TRP A 96 -15.39 8.52 19.66
CA TRP A 96 -15.61 9.15 18.36
C TRP A 96 -15.25 8.20 17.22
N TYR A 97 -14.10 7.53 17.29
CA TYR A 97 -13.63 6.58 16.29
C TYR A 97 -14.59 5.40 16.13
N GLN A 98 -15.11 4.85 17.22
CA GLN A 98 -16.08 3.74 17.19
C GLN A 98 -17.44 4.10 16.56
N ARG A 99 -17.79 5.40 16.53
CA ARG A 99 -19.03 5.88 15.88
C ARG A 99 -18.86 6.10 14.38
N GLN A 100 -17.64 6.08 13.85
CA GLN A 100 -17.42 6.37 12.43
C GLN A 100 -17.80 5.18 11.55
N ASP A 101 -18.62 5.43 10.54
CA ASP A 101 -18.95 4.48 9.49
C ASP A 101 -18.35 4.97 8.17
N LEU A 102 -17.06 4.69 7.99
CA LEU A 102 -16.26 5.12 6.85
C LEU A 102 -15.58 3.91 6.20
N ALA A 103 -15.16 4.06 4.94
CA ALA A 103 -14.40 3.02 4.25
C ALA A 103 -13.22 2.51 5.10
N GLU A 104 -13.00 1.20 5.14
CA GLU A 104 -12.03 0.54 6.02
C GLU A 104 -10.60 1.12 5.90
N SER A 105 -10.17 1.52 4.70
CA SER A 105 -8.88 2.18 4.50
C SER A 105 -8.80 3.56 5.17
N THR A 106 -9.91 4.30 5.21
CA THR A 106 -10.00 5.59 5.91
C THR A 106 -9.97 5.37 7.42
N MET A 107 -10.69 4.35 7.91
CA MET A 107 -10.65 3.95 9.31
C MET A 107 -9.24 3.52 9.74
N GLN A 108 -8.49 2.82 8.90
CA GLN A 108 -7.09 2.49 9.17
C GLN A 108 -6.20 3.75 9.21
N ASN A 109 -6.38 4.70 8.30
CA ASN A 109 -5.62 5.96 8.32
C ASN A 109 -5.92 6.77 9.58
N TYR A 110 -7.20 6.89 9.96
CA TYR A 110 -7.60 7.59 11.17
C TYR A 110 -6.94 6.98 12.41
N ARG A 111 -6.96 5.65 12.50
CA ARG A 111 -6.29 4.93 13.58
C ARG A 111 -4.79 5.19 13.60
N SER A 112 -4.11 5.12 12.45
CA SER A 112 -2.68 5.42 12.35
C SER A 112 -2.36 6.85 12.79
N TYR A 113 -3.17 7.84 12.35
CA TYR A 113 -2.98 9.24 12.72
C TYR A 113 -3.21 9.46 14.22
N LEU A 114 -4.22 8.82 14.78
CA LEU A 114 -4.50 8.83 16.21
C LEU A 114 -3.34 8.20 17.00
N GLU A 115 -2.99 6.95 16.72
CA GLU A 115 -2.01 6.19 17.51
C GLU A 115 -0.59 6.76 17.40
N CYS A 116 -0.17 7.17 16.20
CA CYS A 116 1.22 7.57 15.95
C CYS A 116 1.48 9.07 16.20
N HIS A 117 0.48 9.94 16.04
CA HIS A 117 0.73 11.39 15.98
C HIS A 117 -0.17 12.22 16.92
N LEU A 118 -1.44 11.87 17.10
CA LEU A 118 -2.35 12.69 17.93
C LEU A 118 -2.39 12.25 19.40
N LEU A 119 -2.58 10.97 19.67
CA LEU A 119 -2.68 10.42 21.04
C LEU A 119 -1.38 10.57 21.85
N PRO A 120 -0.16 10.42 21.27
CA PRO A 120 1.07 10.65 22.00
C PRO A 120 1.19 12.06 22.59
N HIS A 121 0.58 13.07 21.95
CA HIS A 121 0.67 14.47 22.38
C HIS A 121 -0.58 14.95 23.12
N PHE A 122 -1.78 14.63 22.61
CA PHE A 122 -3.05 15.16 23.13
C PHE A 122 -3.80 14.17 24.01
N GLY A 123 -3.47 12.87 24.02
CA GLY A 123 -4.30 11.84 24.63
C GLY A 123 -4.67 12.09 26.09
N THR A 124 -3.72 12.58 26.89
CA THR A 124 -3.91 12.90 28.31
C THR A 124 -4.37 14.34 28.57
N THR A 125 -4.65 15.11 27.53
CA THR A 125 -5.10 16.50 27.60
C THR A 125 -6.62 16.56 27.56
N ALA A 126 -7.24 17.33 28.45
CA ALA A 126 -8.68 17.57 28.42
C ALA A 126 -9.07 18.32 27.13
N LEU A 127 -10.25 18.04 26.57
CA LEU A 127 -10.71 18.64 25.31
C LEU A 127 -10.69 20.17 25.36
N ASN A 128 -11.13 20.77 26.46
CA ASN A 128 -11.13 22.24 26.66
C ASN A 128 -9.72 22.84 26.85
N ARG A 129 -8.68 22.03 27.03
CA ARG A 129 -7.28 22.47 27.18
C ARG A 129 -6.47 22.34 25.90
N ILE A 130 -7.04 21.78 24.83
CA ILE A 130 -6.41 21.76 23.51
C ILE A 130 -6.59 23.12 22.85
N ASP A 131 -5.66 24.03 23.11
CA ASP A 131 -5.65 25.38 22.55
C ASP A 131 -4.79 25.47 21.27
N ALA A 132 -4.77 26.66 20.67
CA ALA A 132 -4.03 26.91 19.44
C ALA A 132 -2.51 26.80 19.63
N ASP A 133 -2.01 27.05 20.83
CA ASP A 133 -0.58 27.01 21.16
C ASP A 133 -0.10 25.57 21.34
N ALA A 134 -0.91 24.71 21.97
CA ALA A 134 -0.68 23.26 22.03
C ALA A 134 -0.64 22.64 20.62
N ILE A 135 -1.56 23.03 19.74
CA ILE A 135 -1.56 22.58 18.34
C ILE A 135 -0.32 23.10 17.61
N ALA A 136 0.06 24.37 17.80
CA ALA A 136 1.24 24.94 17.15
C ALA A 136 2.54 24.27 17.61
N ARG A 137 2.67 23.97 18.92
CA ARG A 137 3.78 23.18 19.49
C ARG A 137 3.86 21.81 18.83
N TRP A 138 2.78 21.03 18.87
CA TRP A 138 2.73 19.72 18.24
C TRP A 138 3.14 19.75 16.75
N GLN A 139 2.67 20.74 15.98
CA GLN A 139 3.08 20.87 14.58
C GLN A 139 4.58 21.16 14.40
N ARG A 140 5.23 21.89 15.33
CA ARG A 140 6.68 22.10 15.30
C ARG A 140 7.42 20.83 15.68
N ASP A 141 6.99 20.15 16.74
CA ASP A 141 7.61 18.90 17.22
C ASP A 141 7.61 17.83 16.11
N GLU A 142 6.49 17.68 15.38
CA GLU A 142 6.39 16.75 14.24
C GLU A 142 7.27 17.17 13.05
N LEU A 143 7.46 18.48 12.83
CA LEU A 143 8.39 18.97 11.81
C LEU A 143 9.85 18.71 12.19
N GLU A 144 10.21 18.92 13.46
CA GLU A 144 11.54 18.63 14.00
C GLU A 144 11.84 17.12 14.00
N ALA A 145 10.82 16.28 14.19
CA ALA A 145 10.89 14.83 13.99
C ALA A 145 11.07 14.40 12.51
N GLY A 146 11.07 15.35 11.57
CA GLY A 146 11.35 15.11 10.15
C GLY A 146 10.12 14.75 9.30
N HIS A 147 8.90 14.93 9.81
CA HIS A 147 7.69 14.64 9.04
C HIS A 147 7.36 15.73 8.00
N GLU A 148 6.78 15.32 6.86
CA GLU A 148 6.42 16.26 5.79
C GLU A 148 5.24 17.15 6.22
N ARG A 149 5.30 18.46 5.92
CA ARG A 149 4.20 19.43 6.14
C ARG A 149 2.83 18.94 5.65
N SER A 150 2.79 18.21 4.53
CA SER A 150 1.54 17.68 3.98
C SER A 150 0.93 16.54 4.82
N SER A 151 1.75 15.78 5.54
CA SER A 151 1.32 14.72 6.46
C SER A 151 0.79 15.34 7.76
N ILE A 152 1.52 16.31 8.31
CA ILE A 152 1.10 17.09 9.48
C ILE A 152 -0.25 17.78 9.23
N ASN A 153 -0.45 18.35 8.04
CA ASN A 153 -1.73 18.95 7.67
C ASN A 153 -2.89 17.94 7.63
N GLN A 154 -2.64 16.68 7.26
CA GLN A 154 -3.66 15.63 7.27
C GLN A 154 -4.03 15.22 8.70
N TRP A 155 -3.03 15.05 9.56
CA TRP A 155 -3.25 14.72 10.97
C TRP A 155 -3.99 15.84 11.70
N ARG A 156 -3.63 17.10 11.42
CA ARG A 156 -4.36 18.28 11.90
C ARG A 156 -5.79 18.33 11.36
N GLY A 157 -6.00 17.88 10.12
CA GLY A 157 -7.33 17.75 9.53
C GLY A 157 -8.22 16.78 10.31
N LEU A 158 -7.68 15.62 10.70
CA LEU A 158 -8.38 14.67 11.56
C LEU A 158 -8.66 15.28 12.95
N LEU A 159 -7.66 15.93 13.57
CA LEU A 159 -7.85 16.62 14.85
C LEU A 159 -8.97 17.67 14.75
N HIS A 160 -9.01 18.43 13.66
CA HIS A 160 -10.09 19.38 13.40
C HIS A 160 -11.45 18.69 13.35
N THR A 161 -11.60 17.59 12.60
CA THR A 161 -12.87 16.86 12.52
C THR A 161 -13.33 16.37 13.89
N ILE A 162 -12.43 15.77 14.66
CA ILE A 162 -12.73 15.28 16.02
C ILE A 162 -13.20 16.42 16.92
N LEU A 163 -12.46 17.54 16.94
CA LEU A 163 -12.82 18.70 17.76
C LEU A 163 -14.08 19.41 17.25
N GLU A 164 -14.38 19.35 15.95
CA GLU A 164 -15.60 19.93 15.40
C GLU A 164 -16.84 19.15 15.81
N ASP A 165 -16.78 17.82 15.84
CA ASP A 165 -17.86 16.98 16.36
C ASP A 165 -18.01 17.16 17.88
N ALA A 166 -16.89 17.30 18.61
CA ALA A 166 -16.92 17.61 20.03
C ALA A 166 -17.63 18.94 20.30
N ARG A 167 -17.48 19.91 19.40
CA ARG A 167 -18.10 21.24 19.49
C ARG A 167 -19.56 21.25 19.07
N THR A 168 -19.89 20.61 17.95
CA THR A 168 -21.19 20.76 17.27
C THR A 168 -22.19 19.67 17.64
N VAL A 169 -21.73 18.41 17.70
CA VAL A 169 -22.57 17.24 17.96
C VAL A 169 -22.69 17.00 19.45
N ASP A 170 -21.54 16.83 20.12
CA ASP A 170 -21.52 16.45 21.55
C ASP A 170 -21.52 17.67 22.49
N LYS A 171 -21.31 18.89 21.97
CA LYS A 171 -21.32 20.18 22.70
C LYS A 171 -20.43 20.19 23.96
N LEU A 172 -19.29 19.49 23.89
CA LEU A 172 -18.30 19.37 24.97
C LEU A 172 -17.35 20.58 25.01
N ILE A 173 -17.12 21.22 23.88
CA ILE A 173 -16.26 22.41 23.78
C ILE A 173 -16.97 23.53 23.01
N ASN A 174 -16.62 24.78 23.31
CA ASN A 174 -17.22 25.93 22.66
C ASN A 174 -16.46 26.37 21.39
N THR A 175 -15.17 26.05 21.30
CA THR A 175 -14.30 26.50 20.21
C THR A 175 -13.44 25.36 19.71
N ASN A 176 -13.37 25.21 18.38
CA ASN A 176 -12.43 24.31 17.73
C ASN A 176 -11.13 25.07 17.40
N HIS A 177 -10.11 24.91 18.24
CA HIS A 177 -8.81 25.57 18.05
C HIS A 177 -7.99 24.99 16.87
N ALA A 178 -8.38 23.83 16.34
CA ALA A 178 -7.83 23.30 15.09
C ALA A 178 -8.49 23.92 13.85
N SER A 179 -9.53 24.75 13.99
CA SER A 179 -10.10 25.51 12.87
C SER A 179 -9.11 26.56 12.36
N LYS A 180 -9.02 26.72 11.04
CA LYS A 180 -8.32 27.86 10.44
C LYS A 180 -9.32 28.99 10.26
N LYS A 181 -9.16 30.09 10.99
CA LYS A 181 -9.88 31.34 10.66
C LYS A 181 -9.37 31.85 9.31
N SER A 182 -10.25 31.89 8.31
CA SER A 182 -9.99 32.59 7.04
C SER A 182 -9.72 34.07 7.32
N GLY A 183 -8.59 34.60 6.85
CA GLY A 183 -8.40 36.06 6.71
C GLY A 183 -7.64 36.84 7.80
N ARG A 184 -6.87 36.22 8.72
CA ARG A 184 -5.97 36.97 9.64
C ARG A 184 -4.50 36.60 9.42
N GLY A 185 -3.66 37.61 9.18
CA GLY A 185 -2.23 37.50 8.84
C GLY A 185 -1.91 38.20 7.52
N ARG A 186 -0.76 38.89 7.45
CA ARG A 186 -0.29 39.71 6.32
C ARG A 186 -0.60 39.00 4.99
N ARG A 187 -1.28 39.68 4.04
CA ARG A 187 -1.32 39.30 2.62
C ARG A 187 0.09 39.46 2.03
N THR A 188 1.08 38.73 2.55
CA THR A 188 2.24 38.39 1.74
C THR A 188 1.69 37.54 0.60
N ALA A 189 1.94 37.96 -0.64
CA ALA A 189 1.51 37.31 -1.87
C ALA A 189 1.41 35.81 -1.64
N ARG A 190 0.23 35.23 -1.87
CA ARG A 190 -0.11 33.83 -1.61
C ARG A 190 1.10 33.00 -1.97
N ALA A 191 1.90 32.63 -0.97
CA ALA A 191 3.02 31.73 -1.16
C ALA A 191 2.36 30.37 -1.33
N VAL A 192 1.73 30.18 -2.49
CA VAL A 192 1.52 28.87 -3.05
C VAL A 192 2.92 28.34 -3.08
N SER A 193 3.27 27.49 -2.12
CA SER A 193 4.42 26.62 -2.27
C SER A 193 4.11 25.83 -3.53
N ARG A 194 4.48 26.37 -4.70
CA ARG A 194 4.41 25.66 -5.96
C ARG A 194 5.37 24.51 -5.72
N ARG A 195 4.80 23.35 -5.39
CA ARG A 195 5.54 22.10 -5.44
C ARG A 195 6.17 22.12 -6.83
N PRO A 196 7.49 21.96 -6.97
CA PRO A 196 8.10 21.85 -8.28
C PRO A 196 7.27 20.84 -9.06
N ALA A 197 6.84 21.19 -10.27
CA ALA A 197 6.16 20.23 -11.12
C ALA A 197 7.14 19.07 -11.27
N GLY A 198 6.87 17.93 -10.61
CA GLY A 198 7.81 16.82 -10.68
C GLY A 198 7.97 16.41 -12.15
N ALA A 199 9.10 15.81 -12.51
CA ALA A 199 9.32 15.34 -13.87
C ALA A 199 8.19 14.40 -14.33
N LEU A 200 7.68 14.61 -15.54
CA LEU A 200 6.76 13.70 -16.22
C LEU A 200 7.54 12.44 -16.64
N ILE A 201 6.85 11.30 -16.66
CA ILE A 201 7.38 10.04 -17.19
C ILE A 201 7.09 10.00 -18.67
N THR A 202 8.12 10.01 -19.51
CA THR A 202 7.98 9.86 -20.96
C THR A 202 7.54 8.43 -21.33
N GLY A 203 7.08 8.22 -22.56
CA GLY A 203 6.72 6.88 -23.05
C GLY A 203 7.89 5.89 -22.96
N LEU A 204 9.09 6.31 -23.39
CA LEU A 204 10.31 5.51 -23.24
C LEU A 204 10.66 5.21 -21.78
N GLN A 205 10.57 6.19 -20.88
CA GLN A 205 10.83 5.95 -19.46
C GLN A 205 9.82 4.95 -18.87
N ALA A 206 8.53 5.05 -19.21
CA ALA A 206 7.53 4.08 -18.76
C ALA A 206 7.88 2.65 -19.24
N LEU A 207 8.33 2.51 -20.49
CA LEU A 207 8.76 1.23 -21.05
C LEU A 207 10.00 0.67 -20.33
N LEU A 208 11.04 1.50 -20.10
CA LEU A 208 12.25 1.09 -19.36
C LEU A 208 11.95 0.73 -17.90
N ILE A 209 11.04 1.44 -17.24
CA ILE A 209 10.58 1.09 -15.89
C ILE A 209 9.87 -0.27 -15.94
N ALA A 210 9.00 -0.51 -16.93
CA ALA A 210 8.26 -1.77 -17.08
C ALA A 210 9.24 -2.96 -17.26
N GLU A 211 10.25 -2.77 -18.11
CA GLU A 211 11.31 -3.74 -18.36
C GLU A 211 12.09 -4.05 -17.07
N ARG A 212 12.57 -3.04 -16.35
CA ARG A 212 13.27 -3.21 -15.08
C ARG A 212 12.41 -3.90 -14.02
N MET A 213 11.11 -3.60 -13.97
CA MET A 213 10.20 -4.25 -13.04
C MET A 213 10.06 -5.76 -13.32
N ALA A 214 9.94 -6.15 -14.59
CA ALA A 214 9.88 -7.54 -15.01
C ALA A 214 11.20 -8.28 -14.71
N LEU A 215 12.35 -7.64 -14.89
CA LEU A 215 13.64 -8.23 -14.52
C LEU A 215 13.79 -8.43 -12.99
N LEU A 216 13.29 -7.48 -12.20
CA LEU A 216 13.32 -7.59 -10.73
C LEU A 216 12.42 -8.72 -10.23
N SER A 217 11.23 -8.89 -10.79
CA SER A 217 10.33 -9.98 -10.44
C SER A 217 10.71 -11.32 -11.05
N GLY A 218 11.34 -11.30 -12.24
CA GLY A 218 11.54 -12.46 -13.10
C GLY A 218 10.26 -12.88 -13.85
N ARG A 219 9.29 -11.97 -14.05
CA ARG A 219 8.00 -12.28 -14.71
C ARG A 219 7.56 -11.14 -15.63
N ASP A 220 6.81 -11.48 -16.67
CA ASP A 220 6.21 -10.51 -17.59
C ASP A 220 5.01 -9.76 -17.00
N ASP A 221 4.41 -10.27 -15.91
CA ASP A 221 3.24 -9.66 -15.25
C ASP A 221 3.49 -8.17 -14.93
N GLU A 222 4.66 -7.85 -14.39
CA GLU A 222 5.03 -6.49 -14.01
C GLU A 222 5.21 -5.56 -15.20
N PHE A 223 5.69 -6.07 -16.33
CA PHE A 223 5.81 -5.31 -17.57
C PHE A 223 4.42 -4.90 -18.05
N VAL A 224 3.53 -5.89 -18.25
CA VAL A 224 2.18 -5.66 -18.76
C VAL A 224 1.39 -4.76 -17.80
N TRP A 225 1.52 -4.98 -16.49
CA TRP A 225 0.87 -4.15 -15.47
C TRP A 225 1.23 -2.67 -15.61
N LEU A 226 2.52 -2.35 -15.82
CA LEU A 226 2.94 -0.96 -15.91
C LEU A 226 2.51 -0.32 -17.22
N ILE A 227 2.58 -1.04 -18.34
CA ILE A 227 2.08 -0.55 -19.63
C ILE A 227 0.57 -0.30 -19.53
N THR A 228 -0.22 -1.23 -18.99
CA THR A 228 -1.64 -1.01 -18.73
C THR A 228 -1.86 0.22 -17.86
N LYS A 229 -1.09 0.40 -16.78
CA LYS A 229 -1.19 1.60 -15.94
C LYS A 229 -0.91 2.89 -16.69
N ARG A 230 0.15 2.89 -17.50
CA ARG A 230 0.60 4.06 -18.25
C ARG A 230 -0.47 4.53 -19.22
N TYR A 231 -1.03 3.61 -19.99
CA TYR A 231 -1.93 3.97 -21.08
C TYR A 231 -3.39 4.13 -20.63
N THR A 232 -3.85 3.43 -19.58
CA THR A 232 -5.23 3.58 -19.07
C THR A 232 -5.39 4.74 -18.08
N GLY A 233 -4.32 5.14 -17.40
CA GLY A 233 -4.41 6.11 -16.30
C GLY A 233 -5.10 5.56 -15.04
N MET A 234 -5.36 4.25 -14.96
CA MET A 234 -6.00 3.63 -13.80
C MET A 234 -5.21 3.85 -12.49
N ARG A 235 -5.95 3.97 -11.38
CA ARG A 235 -5.36 3.95 -10.04
C ARG A 235 -4.79 2.55 -9.79
N SER A 236 -3.70 2.45 -9.03
CA SER A 236 -3.06 1.14 -8.83
C SER A 236 -4.00 0.11 -8.19
N GLY A 237 -4.92 0.54 -7.31
CA GLY A 237 -5.92 -0.38 -6.73
C GLY A 237 -6.85 -0.98 -7.77
N GLU A 238 -7.27 -0.17 -8.75
CA GLU A 238 -8.14 -0.59 -9.87
C GLU A 238 -7.43 -1.64 -10.73
N ILE A 239 -6.12 -1.48 -10.99
CA ILE A 239 -5.36 -2.45 -11.79
C ILE A 239 -5.15 -3.76 -11.03
N HIS A 240 -4.82 -3.70 -9.73
CA HIS A 240 -4.71 -4.93 -8.92
C HIS A 240 -6.04 -5.67 -8.80
N GLY A 241 -7.16 -4.95 -8.80
CA GLY A 241 -8.51 -5.51 -8.76
C GLY A 241 -9.16 -5.72 -10.11
N LEU A 242 -8.40 -5.61 -11.21
CA LEU A 242 -8.94 -5.81 -12.55
C LEU A 242 -9.22 -7.29 -12.78
N GLU A 243 -10.49 -7.64 -12.92
CA GLU A 243 -10.93 -9.01 -13.20
C GLU A 243 -10.90 -9.30 -14.70
N THR A 244 -10.58 -10.54 -15.09
CA THR A 244 -10.44 -10.93 -16.51
C THR A 244 -11.71 -10.71 -17.31
N ARG A 245 -12.88 -10.92 -16.70
CA ARG A 245 -14.21 -10.69 -17.31
C ARG A 245 -14.51 -9.24 -17.67
N TYR A 246 -13.70 -8.29 -17.22
CA TYR A 246 -13.86 -6.87 -17.54
C TYR A 246 -12.98 -6.41 -18.71
N LEU A 247 -12.30 -7.33 -19.38
CA LEU A 247 -11.81 -7.13 -20.74
C LEU A 247 -12.94 -7.50 -21.71
N ILE A 248 -13.45 -6.49 -22.42
CA ILE A 248 -14.67 -6.60 -23.21
C ILE A 248 -14.32 -6.44 -24.69
N ASP A 249 -14.58 -7.50 -25.45
CA ASP A 249 -14.59 -7.40 -26.91
C ASP A 249 -15.93 -6.84 -27.38
N THR A 250 -15.92 -5.57 -27.78
CA THR A 250 -17.12 -4.87 -28.27
C THR A 250 -17.37 -5.11 -29.76
N GLY A 251 -16.46 -5.77 -30.48
CA GLY A 251 -16.50 -5.89 -31.94
C GLY A 251 -16.16 -4.61 -32.71
N HIS A 252 -15.77 -3.53 -32.03
CA HIS A 252 -15.41 -2.27 -32.70
C HIS A 252 -14.14 -2.47 -33.56
N PRO A 253 -14.02 -1.90 -34.77
CA PRO A 253 -12.90 -2.19 -35.67
C PRO A 253 -11.51 -1.77 -35.14
N THR A 254 -11.43 -0.68 -34.39
CA THR A 254 -10.16 0.01 -34.04
C THR A 254 -9.82 -0.01 -32.56
N ARG A 255 -10.73 -0.47 -31.69
CA ARG A 255 -10.55 -0.42 -30.24
C ARG A 255 -11.36 -1.49 -29.52
N ARG A 256 -11.05 -1.68 -28.25
CA ARG A 256 -11.74 -2.59 -27.32
C ARG A 256 -12.04 -1.86 -26.03
N GLN A 257 -12.66 -2.52 -25.05
CA GLN A 257 -12.98 -1.87 -23.78
C GLN A 257 -12.44 -2.63 -22.58
N LEU A 258 -12.09 -1.86 -21.55
CA LEU A 258 -11.78 -2.33 -20.22
C LEU A 258 -12.70 -1.64 -19.23
N ARG A 259 -13.45 -2.41 -18.45
CA ARG A 259 -14.33 -1.87 -17.41
C ARG A 259 -13.62 -1.78 -16.07
N VAL A 260 -13.64 -0.59 -15.47
CA VAL A 260 -13.20 -0.38 -14.09
C VAL A 260 -14.41 -0.50 -13.17
N GLU A 261 -14.65 -1.70 -12.67
CA GLU A 261 -15.78 -1.96 -11.76
C GLU A 261 -15.35 -1.99 -10.29
N TRP A 262 -14.15 -2.47 -10.00
CA TRP A 262 -13.66 -2.69 -8.63
C TRP A 262 -12.21 -2.25 -8.49
N GLN A 263 -11.80 -2.08 -7.23
CA GLN A 263 -10.39 -2.01 -6.86
C GLN A 263 -10.11 -2.97 -5.70
N LEU A 264 -8.85 -3.38 -5.57
CA LEU A 264 -8.35 -4.02 -4.36
C LEU A 264 -7.61 -2.99 -3.49
N ALA A 265 -8.16 -2.74 -2.31
CA ALA A 265 -7.53 -1.98 -1.26
C ALA A 265 -6.81 -2.93 -0.30
N GLU A 266 -5.62 -2.57 0.16
CA GLU A 266 -4.93 -3.35 1.18
C GLU A 266 -5.15 -2.67 2.53
N VAL A 267 -5.79 -3.40 3.46
CA VAL A 267 -6.05 -2.96 4.83
C VAL A 267 -5.51 -4.01 5.80
N ARG A 268 -4.63 -3.62 6.72
CA ARG A 268 -4.00 -4.53 7.71
C ARG A 268 -3.43 -5.81 7.09
N SER A 269 -2.79 -5.68 5.92
CA SER A 269 -2.26 -6.81 5.15
C SER A 269 -3.32 -7.79 4.63
N THR A 270 -4.59 -7.40 4.58
CA THR A 270 -5.68 -8.11 3.91
C THR A 270 -6.12 -7.30 2.71
N LEU A 271 -6.42 -7.97 1.60
CA LEU A 271 -6.94 -7.30 0.42
C LEU A 271 -8.46 -7.35 0.46
N ILE A 272 -9.06 -6.18 0.37
CA ILE A 272 -10.51 -5.98 0.39
C ILE A 272 -10.90 -5.44 -0.98
N ARG A 273 -11.87 -6.12 -1.59
CA ARG A 273 -12.52 -5.66 -2.81
C ARG A 273 -13.51 -4.56 -2.44
N CYS A 274 -13.34 -3.39 -3.03
CA CYS A 274 -14.24 -2.26 -2.83
C CYS A 274 -14.47 -1.50 -4.14
N PRO A 275 -15.53 -0.67 -4.22
CA PRO A 275 -15.75 0.17 -5.39
C PRO A 275 -14.56 1.12 -5.65
N PRO A 276 -14.36 1.57 -6.91
CA PRO A 276 -13.36 2.59 -7.24
C PRO A 276 -13.57 3.83 -6.37
N LYS A 277 -12.49 4.57 -6.14
CA LYS A 277 -12.55 5.77 -5.31
C LYS A 277 -13.60 6.72 -5.90
N ASP A 278 -14.43 7.30 -5.03
CA ASP A 278 -15.49 8.24 -5.41
C ASP A 278 -16.56 7.58 -6.34
N GLU A 279 -16.75 6.26 -6.25
CA GLU A 279 -17.62 5.44 -7.13
C GLU A 279 -17.34 5.64 -8.63
N SER A 280 -16.11 5.97 -9.00
CA SER A 280 -15.68 6.28 -10.38
C SER A 280 -15.59 5.05 -11.31
N ARG A 281 -16.68 4.29 -11.41
CA ARG A 281 -16.86 3.20 -12.36
C ARG A 281 -16.95 3.76 -13.77
N ARG A 282 -16.24 3.13 -14.72
CA ARG A 282 -16.16 3.60 -16.10
C ARG A 282 -15.68 2.53 -17.05
N ASP A 283 -16.00 2.70 -18.33
CA ASP A 283 -15.41 1.94 -19.42
C ASP A 283 -14.26 2.76 -20.03
N ILE A 284 -13.12 2.10 -20.24
CA ILE A 284 -11.91 2.70 -20.82
C ILE A 284 -11.71 2.10 -22.20
N ASP A 285 -11.70 2.94 -23.23
CA ASP A 285 -11.30 2.52 -24.57
C ASP A 285 -9.82 2.11 -24.59
N LEU A 286 -9.58 0.90 -25.08
CA LEU A 286 -8.26 0.30 -25.25
C LEU A 286 -7.86 0.35 -26.73
N PRO A 287 -6.73 0.96 -27.08
CA PRO A 287 -6.14 0.77 -28.41
C PRO A 287 -5.76 -0.70 -28.62
N LEU A 288 -5.77 -1.16 -29.88
CA LEU A 288 -5.58 -2.59 -30.21
C LEU A 288 -4.26 -3.15 -29.67
N PHE A 289 -3.15 -2.40 -29.71
CA PHE A 289 -1.87 -2.88 -29.18
C PHE A 289 -1.97 -3.24 -27.68
N LEU A 290 -2.75 -2.48 -26.90
CA LEU A 290 -2.88 -2.69 -25.46
C LEU A 290 -3.84 -3.84 -25.18
N TRP A 291 -4.89 -3.96 -25.98
CA TRP A 291 -5.78 -5.12 -25.97
C TRP A 291 -5.00 -6.41 -26.23
N GLU A 292 -4.23 -6.45 -27.31
CA GLU A 292 -3.40 -7.59 -27.69
C GLU A 292 -2.36 -7.92 -26.60
N LEU A 293 -1.74 -6.90 -26.01
CA LEU A 293 -0.80 -7.10 -24.90
C LEU A 293 -1.49 -7.78 -23.69
N LEU A 294 -2.70 -7.35 -23.35
CA LEU A 294 -3.49 -7.90 -22.24
C LEU A 294 -4.02 -9.31 -22.55
N THR A 295 -4.60 -9.56 -23.72
CA THR A 295 -5.15 -10.87 -24.08
C THR A 295 -4.04 -11.91 -24.23
N ASN A 296 -2.91 -11.55 -24.85
CA ASN A 296 -1.74 -12.43 -24.91
C ASN A 296 -1.18 -12.73 -23.51
N HIS A 297 -1.20 -11.74 -22.60
CA HIS A 297 -0.84 -11.97 -21.21
C HIS A 297 -1.76 -12.99 -20.55
N LEU A 298 -3.08 -12.88 -20.71
CA LEU A 298 -4.03 -13.86 -20.17
C LEU A 298 -3.81 -15.27 -20.73
N THR A 299 -3.58 -15.39 -22.04
CA THR A 299 -3.29 -16.67 -22.70
C THR A 299 -2.03 -17.33 -22.13
N ARG A 300 -0.95 -16.56 -21.92
CA ARG A 300 0.32 -17.07 -21.36
C ARG A 300 0.22 -17.42 -19.88
N THR A 301 -0.54 -16.64 -19.11
CA THR A 301 -0.51 -16.72 -17.65
C THR A 301 -1.62 -17.56 -17.02
N GLN A 302 -2.72 -17.77 -17.75
CA GLN A 302 -3.90 -18.54 -17.35
C GLN A 302 -4.25 -18.32 -15.87
N PRO A 303 -4.58 -17.07 -15.48
CA PRO A 303 -4.76 -16.72 -14.08
C PRO A 303 -5.89 -17.56 -13.46
N GLN A 304 -5.66 -17.97 -12.21
CA GLN A 304 -6.57 -18.81 -11.45
C GLN A 304 -7.43 -17.97 -10.51
N ARG A 305 -8.50 -18.57 -9.99
CA ARG A 305 -9.35 -17.94 -8.98
C ARG A 305 -8.55 -17.69 -7.70
N CYS A 306 -8.69 -16.50 -7.11
CA CYS A 306 -8.18 -16.26 -5.76
C CYS A 306 -9.10 -16.91 -4.73
N GLU A 307 -8.53 -17.64 -3.78
CA GLU A 307 -9.22 -18.20 -2.60
C GLU A 307 -9.90 -17.12 -1.74
N CYS A 308 -9.36 -15.91 -1.75
CA CYS A 308 -9.78 -14.79 -0.91
C CYS A 308 -11.11 -14.13 -1.33
N HIS A 309 -11.40 -14.09 -2.63
CA HIS A 309 -12.54 -13.34 -3.20
C HIS A 309 -13.34 -14.17 -4.20
N ASP A 310 -12.86 -15.37 -4.54
CA ASP A 310 -13.38 -16.21 -5.61
C ASP A 310 -13.53 -15.45 -6.94
N LYS A 311 -12.46 -14.74 -7.33
CA LYS A 311 -12.38 -13.97 -8.59
C LYS A 311 -11.09 -14.29 -9.33
N VAL A 312 -11.13 -14.16 -10.65
CA VAL A 312 -9.97 -14.29 -11.53
C VAL A 312 -9.48 -12.90 -11.90
N TYR A 313 -8.29 -12.54 -11.43
CA TYR A 313 -7.68 -11.24 -11.68
C TYR A 313 -6.72 -11.31 -12.88
N VAL A 314 -6.62 -10.22 -13.63
CA VAL A 314 -5.73 -10.12 -14.81
C VAL A 314 -4.28 -10.30 -14.40
N PHE A 315 -3.87 -9.68 -13.29
CA PHE A 315 -2.48 -9.66 -12.86
C PHE A 315 -2.24 -10.48 -11.60
N ARG A 316 -1.27 -11.38 -11.67
CA ARG A 316 -0.90 -12.27 -10.58
C ARG A 316 0.21 -11.66 -9.73
N GLY A 317 0.14 -11.84 -8.43
CA GLY A 317 1.13 -11.29 -7.50
C GLY A 317 2.33 -12.21 -7.32
N ASN A 318 3.44 -11.65 -6.84
CA ASN A 318 4.42 -12.51 -6.18
C ASN A 318 3.78 -13.02 -4.87
N THR A 319 3.94 -14.30 -4.53
CA THR A 319 3.62 -14.78 -3.17
C THR A 319 4.28 -13.83 -2.17
N ARG A 320 3.48 -13.32 -1.21
CA ARG A 320 3.90 -12.26 -0.28
C ARG A 320 5.35 -12.45 0.16
N ARG A 321 6.15 -11.38 0.12
CA ARG A 321 7.49 -11.36 0.76
C ARG A 321 7.46 -11.70 2.25
N ARG A 322 6.28 -11.71 2.88
CA ARG A 322 6.07 -12.29 4.20
C ARG A 322 5.89 -13.80 4.12
N ALA A 323 7.02 -14.50 4.10
CA ALA A 323 7.18 -15.65 4.99
C ALA A 323 7.44 -15.10 6.41
N VAL A 324 6.47 -14.36 6.95
CA VAL A 324 6.47 -13.93 8.36
C VAL A 324 5.05 -14.12 8.81
N GLY A 325 4.78 -15.32 9.31
CA GLY A 325 3.56 -15.62 10.03
C GLY A 325 2.31 -15.57 9.18
N ASN A 326 1.62 -16.69 9.20
CA ASN A 326 0.18 -16.65 9.32
C ASN A 326 -0.25 -15.65 10.43
N ALA A 327 -1.54 -15.32 10.55
CA ALA A 327 -2.11 -14.34 11.48
C ALA A 327 -1.70 -14.46 12.98
N LYS A 328 -0.93 -15.49 13.33
CA LYS A 328 -0.38 -15.87 14.65
C LYS A 328 1.12 -15.53 14.87
N GLY A 329 1.84 -14.94 13.91
CA GLY A 329 3.21 -14.43 14.12
C GLY A 329 4.39 -15.42 14.04
N VAL A 330 4.17 -16.66 13.60
CA VAL A 330 5.21 -17.70 13.44
C VAL A 330 6.16 -17.38 12.27
N ASN A 331 7.46 -17.29 12.49
CA ASN A 331 8.44 -17.02 11.42
C ASN A 331 9.33 -18.25 11.13
N LEU A 332 10.10 -18.17 10.03
CA LEU A 332 11.02 -19.25 9.63
C LEU A 332 12.06 -19.60 10.70
N VAL A 333 12.46 -18.63 11.53
CA VAL A 333 13.39 -18.86 12.65
C VAL A 333 12.75 -19.77 13.69
N THR A 334 11.47 -19.57 14.00
CA THR A 334 10.69 -20.44 14.89
C THR A 334 10.60 -21.86 14.34
N VAL A 335 10.27 -22.00 13.05
CA VAL A 335 10.18 -23.30 12.36
C VAL A 335 11.53 -24.01 12.39
N ALA A 336 12.61 -23.32 12.02
CA ALA A 336 13.96 -23.87 12.00
C ALA A 336 14.42 -24.30 13.40
N GLY A 337 14.16 -23.48 14.42
CA GLY A 337 14.49 -23.79 15.80
C GLY A 337 13.76 -25.04 16.32
N ILE A 338 12.47 -25.18 16.05
CA ILE A 338 11.68 -26.35 16.47
C ILE A 338 12.08 -27.60 15.68
N ALA A 339 12.37 -27.46 14.38
CA ALA A 339 12.87 -28.57 13.56
C ALA A 339 14.33 -28.95 13.85
N GLY A 340 15.04 -28.21 14.71
CA GLY A 340 16.44 -28.48 15.08
C GLY A 340 17.44 -28.22 13.96
N VAL A 341 17.14 -27.31 13.03
CA VAL A 341 17.98 -26.99 11.87
C VAL A 341 18.31 -25.50 11.79
N SER A 342 19.33 -25.15 11.00
CA SER A 342 19.58 -23.74 10.69
C SER A 342 18.45 -23.16 9.82
N VAL A 343 18.24 -21.85 9.92
CA VAL A 343 17.27 -21.12 9.07
C VAL A 343 17.53 -21.38 7.58
N ARG A 344 18.81 -21.46 7.20
CA ARG A 344 19.23 -21.76 5.82
C ARG A 344 18.87 -23.20 5.42
N LYS A 345 19.10 -24.20 6.29
CA LYS A 345 18.77 -25.60 6.00
C LYS A 345 17.25 -25.82 5.95
N ALA A 346 16.48 -25.17 6.82
CA ALA A 346 15.01 -25.15 6.73
C ALA A 346 14.53 -24.53 5.41
N GLN A 347 15.13 -23.41 4.98
CA GLN A 347 14.82 -22.79 3.69
C GLN A 347 15.13 -23.72 2.51
N GLN A 348 16.27 -24.42 2.54
CA GLN A 348 16.67 -25.40 1.52
C GLN A 348 15.76 -26.63 1.51
N ALA A 349 15.30 -27.08 2.68
CA ALA A 349 14.34 -28.17 2.82
C ALA A 349 13.03 -27.84 2.10
N PHE A 350 12.50 -26.63 2.29
CA PHE A 350 11.32 -26.18 1.54
C PHE A 350 11.58 -26.06 0.04
N GLN A 351 12.78 -25.64 -0.36
CA GLN A 351 13.15 -25.49 -1.78
C GLN A 351 13.41 -26.82 -2.50
N GLY A 352 13.34 -27.96 -1.82
CA GLY A 352 13.66 -29.27 -2.41
C GLY A 352 15.13 -29.39 -2.80
N ALA A 353 16.04 -28.71 -2.10
CA ALA A 353 17.46 -28.81 -2.40
C ALA A 353 17.97 -30.24 -2.13
N GLU A 354 18.66 -30.84 -3.10
CA GLU A 354 19.24 -32.19 -3.00
C GLU A 354 20.23 -32.36 -1.83
N THR A 355 20.75 -31.23 -1.32
CA THR A 355 21.66 -31.19 -0.16
C THR A 355 20.97 -31.40 1.19
N VAL A 356 19.65 -31.50 1.24
CA VAL A 356 18.87 -31.79 2.45
C VAL A 356 18.28 -33.18 2.33
N ASP A 357 18.60 -34.05 3.27
CA ASP A 357 18.05 -35.40 3.38
C ASP A 357 16.53 -35.40 3.61
N ASP A 358 15.87 -36.47 3.16
CA ASP A 358 14.40 -36.60 3.17
C ASP A 358 13.83 -36.54 4.59
N GLU A 359 14.51 -37.14 5.57
CA GLU A 359 14.09 -37.13 6.97
C GLU A 359 14.08 -35.70 7.56
N THR A 360 15.13 -34.91 7.31
CA THR A 360 15.19 -33.50 7.69
C THR A 360 14.11 -32.69 6.96
N ARG A 361 13.84 -33.02 5.70
CA ARG A 361 12.82 -32.34 4.90
C ARG A 361 11.42 -32.57 5.49
N ASP A 362 11.07 -33.82 5.74
CA ASP A 362 9.77 -34.20 6.30
C ASP A 362 9.56 -33.59 7.68
N ARG A 363 10.60 -33.57 8.52
CA ARG A 363 10.57 -32.91 9.84
C ARG A 363 10.30 -31.42 9.74
N VAL A 364 10.97 -30.72 8.82
CA VAL A 364 10.75 -29.28 8.60
C VAL A 364 9.34 -28.99 8.08
N TRP A 365 8.81 -29.84 7.19
CA TRP A 365 7.43 -29.72 6.69
C TRP A 365 6.37 -30.03 7.74
N ALA A 366 6.58 -31.05 8.58
CA ALA A 366 5.68 -31.39 9.67
C ALA A 366 5.59 -30.24 10.70
N VAL A 367 6.74 -29.70 11.12
CA VAL A 367 6.80 -28.54 12.03
C VAL A 367 6.14 -27.32 11.40
N ALA A 368 6.31 -27.09 10.09
CA ALA A 368 5.64 -26.01 9.40
C ALA A 368 4.11 -26.17 9.39
N ALA A 369 3.62 -27.37 9.11
CA ALA A 369 2.19 -27.67 9.10
C ALA A 369 1.55 -27.47 10.48
N ASP A 370 2.17 -28.01 11.54
CA ASP A 370 1.70 -27.88 12.93
C ASP A 370 1.62 -26.42 13.39
N LEU A 371 2.60 -25.61 12.98
CA LEU A 371 2.63 -24.19 13.31
C LEU A 371 1.77 -23.33 12.38
N GLY A 372 1.12 -23.95 11.38
CA GLY A 372 0.38 -23.24 10.34
C GLY A 372 1.26 -22.28 9.54
N TYR A 373 2.55 -22.56 9.44
CA TYR A 373 3.52 -21.81 8.66
C TYR A 373 3.52 -22.31 7.21
N THR A 374 3.19 -21.40 6.28
CA THR A 374 3.27 -21.71 4.84
C THR A 374 4.63 -21.26 4.31
N PRO A 375 5.52 -22.20 3.92
CA PRO A 375 6.82 -21.85 3.39
C PRO A 375 6.72 -21.24 2.00
N ARG A 376 7.67 -20.34 1.69
CA ARG A 376 7.80 -19.79 0.34
C ARG A 376 8.55 -20.77 -0.55
N LEU A 377 7.90 -21.27 -1.59
CA LEU A 377 8.56 -22.01 -2.65
C LEU A 377 9.01 -21.04 -3.77
N PRO A 378 10.23 -21.18 -4.31
CA PRO A 378 10.65 -20.45 -5.51
C PRO A 378 9.65 -20.71 -6.65
N GLY A 379 9.26 -19.67 -7.37
CA GLY A 379 8.34 -19.79 -8.51
C GLY A 379 6.86 -19.81 -8.18
N GLN A 380 6.44 -19.90 -6.91
CA GLN A 380 5.01 -19.74 -6.58
C GLN A 380 4.54 -18.29 -6.82
N VAL A 381 3.41 -18.19 -7.52
CA VAL A 381 2.75 -16.94 -7.87
C VAL A 381 1.44 -16.87 -7.10
N ALA A 382 1.15 -15.74 -6.47
CA ALA A 382 -0.14 -15.50 -5.83
C ALA A 382 -1.22 -15.20 -6.89
N PRO A 383 -2.47 -15.68 -6.72
CA PRO A 383 -3.56 -15.42 -7.68
C PRO A 383 -3.82 -13.94 -7.98
N HIS A 384 -3.46 -13.04 -7.07
CA HIS A 384 -3.51 -11.59 -7.28
C HIS A 384 -2.38 -10.86 -6.57
N TRP A 385 -2.18 -9.58 -6.88
CA TRP A 385 -1.18 -8.70 -6.27
C TRP A 385 -1.49 -8.23 -4.84
N SER A 386 -0.45 -8.12 -3.99
CA SER A 386 -0.47 -7.32 -2.75
C SER A 386 0.29 -5.99 -2.92
N ARG A 387 -0.29 -4.87 -2.46
CA ARG A 387 0.27 -3.51 -2.66
C ARG A 387 1.56 -3.28 -1.86
N SER A 388 1.65 -3.85 -0.65
CA SER A 388 2.70 -3.56 0.35
C SER A 388 4.11 -3.96 -0.07
N SER A 389 4.29 -4.89 -1.02
CA SER A 389 5.62 -5.23 -1.55
C SER A 389 5.90 -4.73 -2.96
N PHE A 390 4.86 -4.39 -3.74
CA PHE A 390 4.98 -3.98 -5.13
C PHE A 390 5.74 -2.65 -5.27
N ARG A 391 5.30 -1.62 -4.54
CA ARG A 391 5.93 -0.31 -4.63
C ARG A 391 7.36 -0.34 -4.13
N GLU A 392 7.55 -0.90 -2.94
CA GLU A 392 8.83 -0.83 -2.22
C GLU A 392 9.93 -1.61 -2.92
N TRP A 393 9.61 -2.79 -3.48
CA TRP A 393 10.64 -3.73 -3.89
C TRP A 393 10.71 -4.02 -5.39
N ILE A 394 9.76 -3.52 -6.16
CA ILE A 394 9.70 -3.71 -7.61
C ILE A 394 9.67 -2.33 -8.29
N TYR A 395 8.63 -1.53 -8.05
CA TYR A 395 8.48 -0.26 -8.73
C TYR A 395 9.57 0.76 -8.34
N ALA A 396 9.80 0.97 -7.03
CA ALA A 396 10.77 1.95 -6.56
C ALA A 396 12.19 1.62 -7.05
N PRO A 397 12.72 0.37 -6.92
CA PRO A 397 14.04 0.04 -7.43
C PRO A 397 14.15 0.08 -8.95
N ALA A 398 13.08 -0.26 -9.70
CA ALA A 398 13.06 -0.11 -11.15
C ALA A 398 13.21 1.37 -11.58
N VAL A 399 12.53 2.26 -10.85
CA VAL A 399 12.55 3.71 -11.10
C VAL A 399 13.87 4.35 -10.67
N SER A 400 14.27 4.15 -9.41
CA SER A 400 15.41 4.85 -8.81
C SER A 400 16.75 4.18 -9.11
N GLY A 401 16.75 2.92 -9.55
CA GLY A 401 17.96 2.11 -9.61
C GLY A 401 18.50 1.72 -8.23
N LYS A 402 17.71 1.90 -7.15
CA LYS A 402 18.14 1.66 -5.77
C LYS A 402 17.11 0.88 -4.97
N TYR A 403 17.58 -0.06 -4.15
CA TYR A 403 16.76 -0.65 -3.10
C TYR A 403 16.53 0.37 -1.97
N PRO A 404 15.28 0.51 -1.48
CA PRO A 404 15.00 1.43 -0.39
C PRO A 404 15.71 1.00 0.90
N ARG A 405 15.93 1.97 1.79
CA ARG A 405 16.45 1.74 3.13
C ARG A 405 15.53 0.78 3.89
N ASN A 406 16.11 -0.23 4.55
CA ASN A 406 15.41 -1.15 5.45
C ASN A 406 16.21 -1.28 6.77
N THR A 407 15.60 -1.82 7.81
CA THR A 407 16.27 -2.07 9.10
C THR A 407 17.55 -2.89 8.89
N GLY A 408 18.70 -2.34 9.27
CA GLY A 408 20.01 -2.98 9.10
C GLY A 408 20.64 -2.84 7.71
N HIS A 409 19.97 -2.23 6.73
CA HIS A 409 20.50 -2.05 5.38
C HIS A 409 20.27 -0.63 4.86
N PRO A 410 21.34 0.16 4.62
CA PRO A 410 21.20 1.47 4.00
C PRO A 410 20.62 1.35 2.58
N GLU A 411 20.13 2.47 2.05
CA GLU A 411 19.80 2.57 0.63
C GLU A 411 21.02 2.15 -0.19
N ARG A 412 20.81 1.28 -1.18
CA ARG A 412 21.91 0.74 -2.00
C ARG A 412 21.48 0.59 -3.45
N PRO A 413 22.40 0.73 -4.41
CA PRO A 413 22.09 0.53 -5.83
C PRO A 413 21.60 -0.91 -6.09
N VAL A 414 20.84 -1.07 -7.17
CA VAL A 414 20.49 -2.40 -7.70
C VAL A 414 21.71 -2.91 -8.48
N PRO A 415 22.40 -3.97 -7.99
CA PRO A 415 23.54 -4.55 -8.68
C PRO A 415 23.05 -5.36 -9.90
N ILE A 416 23.70 -5.19 -11.04
CA ILE A 416 23.33 -5.87 -12.28
C ILE A 416 24.56 -6.47 -12.97
N ALA A 417 24.36 -7.52 -13.75
CA ALA A 417 25.25 -7.86 -14.86
C ALA A 417 24.87 -6.94 -16.03
N GLY A 418 25.78 -6.10 -16.49
CA GLY A 418 25.51 -5.01 -17.44
C GLY A 418 25.10 -5.47 -18.84
N VAL A 419 25.43 -6.72 -19.19
CA VAL A 419 25.08 -7.37 -20.45
C VAL A 419 24.22 -8.60 -20.17
N PRO A 420 23.13 -8.82 -20.93
CA PRO A 420 22.56 -7.95 -21.97
C PRO A 420 21.84 -6.71 -21.42
N PHE A 421 21.67 -5.66 -22.25
CA PHE A 421 20.89 -4.46 -21.89
C PHE A 421 19.44 -4.83 -21.46
N PRO A 422 18.85 -4.16 -20.45
CA PRO A 422 19.37 -3.03 -19.65
C PRO A 422 20.20 -3.48 -18.43
N GLY A 423 20.62 -4.75 -18.43
CA GLY A 423 21.35 -5.41 -17.36
C GLY A 423 20.46 -6.27 -16.47
N LEU A 424 20.96 -7.44 -16.08
CA LEU A 424 20.24 -8.45 -15.31
C LEU A 424 20.49 -8.28 -13.81
N PRO A 425 19.45 -8.10 -12.97
CA PRO A 425 19.63 -7.98 -11.52
C PRO A 425 20.35 -9.17 -10.91
N VAL A 426 21.49 -8.93 -10.27
CA VAL A 426 22.25 -9.94 -9.52
C VAL A 426 21.60 -10.10 -8.15
N LYS A 427 21.15 -11.33 -7.82
CA LYS A 427 20.48 -11.65 -6.56
C LYS A 427 21.32 -12.62 -5.74
N GLY A 428 21.16 -12.57 -4.42
CA GLY A 428 21.79 -13.49 -3.46
C GLY A 428 22.98 -12.89 -2.69
N PRO A 429 23.69 -13.72 -1.91
CA PRO A 429 24.88 -13.30 -1.19
C PRO A 429 25.93 -12.68 -2.12
N HIS A 430 26.67 -11.68 -1.62
CA HIS A 430 27.74 -11.00 -2.36
C HIS A 430 27.31 -10.49 -3.75
N ALA A 431 26.03 -10.14 -3.93
CA ALA A 431 25.51 -9.69 -5.22
C ALA A 431 26.19 -8.43 -5.74
N ALA A 432 26.63 -7.54 -4.85
CA ALA A 432 27.37 -6.33 -5.23
C ALA A 432 28.78 -6.66 -5.75
N GLU A 433 29.46 -7.67 -5.20
CA GLU A 433 30.79 -8.10 -5.63
C GLU A 433 30.74 -8.86 -6.97
N ARG A 434 29.62 -9.55 -7.24
CA ARG A 434 29.39 -10.29 -8.49
C ARG A 434 28.81 -9.44 -9.63
N ALA A 435 28.45 -8.19 -9.35
CA ALA A 435 27.92 -7.28 -10.36
C ALA A 435 29.05 -6.43 -10.96
N ASP A 436 28.97 -6.18 -12.25
CA ASP A 436 29.88 -5.30 -13.00
C ASP A 436 29.29 -3.90 -13.22
N ALA A 437 28.00 -3.71 -12.93
CA ALA A 437 27.30 -2.44 -13.09
C ALA A 437 26.16 -2.25 -12.07
N CYS A 438 25.56 -1.07 -12.09
CA CYS A 438 24.30 -0.80 -11.40
C CYS A 438 23.39 0.12 -12.21
N TRP A 439 22.09 0.05 -11.94
CA TRP A 439 21.13 0.94 -12.59
C TRP A 439 21.21 2.37 -12.04
N THR A 440 21.20 3.34 -12.96
CA THR A 440 20.97 4.74 -12.64
C THR A 440 19.47 5.07 -12.54
N PRO A 441 19.08 6.13 -11.81
CA PRO A 441 17.70 6.58 -11.74
C PRO A 441 17.15 6.97 -13.12
N LEU A 442 15.95 6.49 -13.46
CA LEU A 442 15.23 6.96 -14.65
C LEU A 442 14.46 8.26 -14.36
N ILE A 443 13.89 8.36 -13.16
CA ILE A 443 13.22 9.54 -12.62
C ILE A 443 13.41 9.57 -11.10
N ASN A 444 13.32 10.76 -10.49
CA ASN A 444 13.43 10.93 -9.04
C ASN A 444 12.12 10.69 -8.28
N ASP A 445 10.97 10.55 -8.97
CA ASP A 445 9.67 10.32 -8.34
C ASP A 445 9.28 8.83 -8.36
N ILE A 446 9.43 8.17 -7.21
CA ILE A 446 9.15 6.73 -7.04
C ILE A 446 7.67 6.38 -6.77
N ARG A 447 6.74 7.31 -7.02
CA ARG A 447 5.30 7.05 -6.80
C ARG A 447 4.65 6.51 -8.09
N PRO A 448 4.05 5.30 -8.07
CA PRO A 448 3.35 4.77 -9.23
C PRO A 448 2.26 5.70 -9.78
N HIS A 449 1.63 6.51 -8.93
CA HIS A 449 0.61 7.48 -9.32
C HIS A 449 1.13 8.54 -10.30
N ARG A 450 2.46 8.73 -10.39
CA ARG A 450 3.09 9.62 -11.37
C ARG A 450 2.73 9.25 -12.81
N ASN A 451 2.62 7.96 -13.14
CA ASN A 451 2.20 7.51 -14.47
C ASN A 451 0.81 8.04 -14.87
N ARG A 452 -0.12 8.13 -13.89
CA ARG A 452 -1.46 8.68 -14.12
C ARG A 452 -1.42 10.19 -14.36
N HIS A 453 -0.58 10.92 -13.62
CA HIS A 453 -0.37 12.34 -13.88
C HIS A 453 0.26 12.56 -15.26
N SER A 454 1.25 11.75 -15.62
CA SER A 454 1.91 11.87 -16.92
C SER A 454 0.96 11.61 -18.07
N ILE A 455 0.17 10.53 -18.05
CA ILE A 455 -0.75 10.27 -19.17
C ILE A 455 -1.82 11.33 -19.28
N ARG A 456 -2.29 11.88 -18.15
CA ARG A 456 -3.21 13.01 -18.20
C ARG A 456 -2.58 14.21 -18.93
N THR A 457 -1.35 14.56 -18.57
CA THR A 457 -0.66 15.69 -19.23
C THR A 457 -0.39 15.40 -20.70
N ASP A 458 0.02 14.19 -21.07
CA ASP A 458 0.21 13.83 -22.48
C ASP A 458 -1.09 13.97 -23.29
N LEU A 459 -2.24 13.58 -22.71
CA LEU A 459 -3.55 13.73 -23.35
C LEU A 459 -3.99 15.20 -23.47
N GLU A 460 -3.67 16.03 -22.46
CA GLU A 460 -3.89 17.48 -22.51
C GLU A 460 -3.02 18.11 -23.62
N GLU A 461 -1.75 17.73 -23.73
CA GLU A 461 -0.83 18.19 -24.78
C GLU A 461 -1.26 17.76 -26.18
N ALA A 462 -1.85 16.57 -26.31
CA ALA A 462 -2.41 16.04 -27.55
C ALA A 462 -3.75 16.70 -27.95
N GLY A 463 -4.26 17.64 -27.14
CA GLY A 463 -5.54 18.31 -27.40
C GLY A 463 -6.76 17.40 -27.24
N VAL A 464 -6.65 16.32 -26.47
CA VAL A 464 -7.79 15.43 -26.20
C VAL A 464 -8.84 16.20 -25.39
N PRO A 465 -10.13 16.17 -25.78
CA PRO A 465 -11.18 16.87 -25.06
C PRO A 465 -11.22 16.48 -23.58
N LYS A 466 -11.31 17.48 -22.70
CA LYS A 466 -11.33 17.30 -21.25
C LYS A 466 -12.37 16.28 -20.77
N VAL A 467 -13.57 16.28 -21.36
CA VAL A 467 -14.63 15.30 -21.06
C VAL A 467 -14.14 13.86 -21.21
N LEU A 468 -13.38 13.56 -22.27
CA LEU A 468 -12.88 12.22 -22.56
C LEU A 468 -11.70 11.86 -21.66
N ILE A 469 -10.85 12.84 -21.32
CA ILE A 469 -9.78 12.65 -20.34
C ILE A 469 -10.37 12.29 -18.96
N ASP A 470 -11.36 13.05 -18.50
CA ASP A 470 -11.99 12.85 -17.20
C ASP A 470 -12.78 11.55 -17.14
N GLU A 471 -13.51 11.19 -18.22
CA GLU A 471 -14.17 9.89 -18.35
C GLU A 471 -13.16 8.75 -18.27
N ARG A 472 -12.06 8.79 -19.04
CA ARG A 472 -11.00 7.76 -19.02
C ARG A 472 -10.37 7.61 -17.64
N ILE A 473 -10.08 8.73 -17.00
CA ILE A 473 -9.33 8.78 -15.74
C ILE A 473 -10.25 8.57 -14.53
N GLY A 474 -11.57 8.73 -14.68
CA GLY A 474 -12.54 8.61 -13.59
C GLY A 474 -12.48 9.81 -12.65
N HIS A 475 -12.50 11.01 -13.24
CA HIS A 475 -12.70 12.27 -12.52
C HIS A 475 -14.11 12.77 -12.77
N THR A 476 -14.75 13.28 -11.72
CA THR A 476 -16.04 13.95 -11.83
C THR A 476 -15.80 15.43 -12.06
N ASP A 477 -16.44 15.99 -13.09
CA ASP A 477 -16.50 17.43 -13.30
C ASP A 477 -17.85 17.95 -12.79
N SER A 478 -17.83 18.79 -11.77
CA SER A 478 -19.04 19.38 -11.18
C SER A 478 -19.44 20.71 -11.83
N SER A 479 -18.79 21.10 -12.94
CA SER A 479 -19.15 22.30 -13.68
C SER A 479 -20.42 22.10 -14.50
N VAL A 480 -21.17 23.18 -14.73
CA VAL A 480 -22.41 23.17 -15.55
C VAL A 480 -22.13 22.67 -16.98
N GLN A 481 -20.93 22.95 -17.50
CA GLN A 481 -20.51 22.53 -18.84
C GLN A 481 -20.38 21.00 -18.99
N ALA A 482 -20.20 20.28 -17.88
CA ALA A 482 -20.17 18.81 -17.87
C ALA A 482 -21.51 18.19 -18.30
N ASN A 483 -22.63 18.90 -18.10
CA ASN A 483 -23.97 18.39 -18.46
C ASN A 483 -24.27 18.40 -19.96
N TYR A 484 -23.44 19.08 -20.77
CA TYR A 484 -23.68 19.28 -22.21
C TYR A 484 -22.56 18.72 -23.10
N THR A 485 -21.53 18.11 -22.51
CA THR A 485 -20.39 17.60 -23.25
C THR A 485 -20.36 16.08 -23.16
N HIS A 486 -20.35 15.39 -24.31
CA HIS A 486 -20.26 13.93 -24.38
C HIS A 486 -19.10 13.51 -25.26
N ALA A 487 -18.41 12.44 -24.86
CA ALA A 487 -17.40 11.82 -25.70
C ALA A 487 -18.05 11.03 -26.84
N THR A 488 -17.68 11.35 -28.07
CA THR A 488 -18.17 10.67 -29.28
C THR A 488 -17.22 9.54 -29.71
N ASP A 489 -17.70 8.62 -30.54
CA ASP A 489 -16.86 7.54 -31.09
C ASP A 489 -15.66 8.08 -31.86
N THR A 490 -15.83 9.15 -32.65
CA THR A 490 -14.72 9.79 -33.36
C THR A 490 -13.65 10.33 -32.40
N MET A 491 -14.04 10.88 -31.25
CA MET A 491 -13.06 11.33 -30.24
C MET A 491 -12.31 10.13 -29.63
N ARG A 492 -13.01 9.01 -29.39
CA ARG A 492 -12.43 7.77 -28.84
C ARG A 492 -11.47 7.09 -29.82
N ASP A 493 -11.79 7.10 -31.11
CA ASP A 493 -10.92 6.58 -32.17
C ASP A 493 -9.63 7.39 -32.28
N ARG A 494 -9.75 8.73 -32.38
CA ARG A 494 -8.58 9.62 -32.41
C ARG A 494 -7.69 9.46 -31.17
N LEU A 495 -8.30 9.28 -29.99
CA LEU A 495 -7.57 8.96 -28.77
C LEU A 495 -6.78 7.66 -28.92
N CYS A 496 -7.40 6.59 -29.42
CA CYS A 496 -6.73 5.30 -29.58
C CYS A 496 -5.59 5.36 -30.61
N ASP A 497 -5.76 6.10 -31.71
CA ASP A 497 -4.71 6.35 -32.71
C ASP A 497 -3.52 7.10 -32.10
N HIS A 498 -3.81 8.14 -31.30
CA HIS A 498 -2.78 8.90 -30.60
C HIS A 498 -2.00 8.02 -29.61
N LEU A 499 -2.69 7.24 -28.78
CA LEU A 499 -2.05 6.32 -27.83
C LEU A 499 -1.20 5.26 -28.55
N THR A 500 -1.66 4.77 -29.71
CA THR A 500 -0.91 3.83 -30.56
C THR A 500 0.36 4.48 -31.10
N THR A 501 0.29 5.74 -31.53
CA THR A 501 1.46 6.52 -31.97
C THR A 501 2.46 6.70 -30.82
N MET A 502 2.00 7.08 -29.62
CA MET A 502 2.87 7.18 -28.45
C MET A 502 3.59 5.86 -28.13
N TRP A 503 2.87 4.74 -28.28
CA TRP A 503 3.42 3.39 -28.07
C TRP A 503 4.49 3.02 -29.09
N THR A 504 4.22 3.19 -30.39
CA THR A 504 5.18 2.87 -31.43
C THR A 504 6.42 3.76 -31.36
N THR A 505 6.28 5.06 -31.08
CA THR A 505 7.42 5.96 -30.84
C THR A 505 8.27 5.50 -29.65
N SER A 506 7.63 5.00 -28.59
CA SER A 506 8.36 4.49 -27.42
C SER A 506 9.11 3.19 -27.71
N LEU A 507 8.50 2.30 -28.52
CA LEU A 507 9.15 1.08 -28.99
C LEU A 507 10.33 1.40 -29.92
N ASP A 508 10.20 2.38 -30.82
CA ASP A 508 11.29 2.80 -31.72
C ASP A 508 12.49 3.31 -30.93
N ALA A 509 12.22 4.18 -29.94
CA ALA A 509 13.25 4.70 -29.06
C ALA A 509 13.90 3.60 -28.22
N ARG A 510 13.12 2.59 -27.76
CA ARG A 510 13.68 1.44 -27.04
C ARG A 510 14.50 0.54 -27.95
N LEU A 511 14.05 0.30 -29.18
CA LEU A 511 14.74 -0.51 -30.18
C LEU A 511 16.10 0.11 -30.55
N ALA A 512 16.16 1.44 -30.66
CA ALA A 512 17.40 2.19 -30.90
C ALA A 512 18.43 2.05 -29.78
N LEU A 513 18.01 1.81 -28.53
CA LEU A 513 18.93 1.54 -27.41
C LEU A 513 19.51 0.14 -27.45
N SER A 514 18.67 -0.87 -27.75
CA SER A 514 19.08 -2.26 -27.88
C SER A 514 18.01 -3.04 -28.66
N PRO A 515 18.38 -3.84 -29.68
CA PRO A 515 17.42 -4.56 -30.51
C PRO A 515 16.66 -5.67 -29.77
N ALA A 516 17.22 -6.16 -28.65
CA ALA A 516 16.66 -7.25 -27.86
C ALA A 516 16.39 -6.84 -26.40
N SER A 517 15.62 -7.67 -25.71
CA SER A 517 15.36 -7.58 -24.28
C SER A 517 15.38 -8.98 -23.63
N PRO A 518 15.91 -9.14 -22.40
CA PRO A 518 15.75 -10.38 -21.65
C PRO A 518 14.32 -10.60 -21.15
N VAL A 519 13.45 -9.59 -21.24
CA VAL A 519 12.03 -9.69 -20.91
C VAL A 519 11.30 -10.23 -22.13
N THR A 520 10.74 -11.45 -22.04
CA THR A 520 10.15 -12.18 -23.17
C THR A 520 9.12 -11.35 -23.92
N VAL A 521 8.12 -10.80 -23.23
CA VAL A 521 7.08 -9.99 -23.88
C VAL A 521 7.63 -8.77 -24.60
N LEU A 522 8.64 -8.08 -24.04
CA LEU A 522 9.24 -6.92 -24.69
C LEU A 522 10.09 -7.34 -25.88
N ASN A 523 10.80 -8.46 -25.77
CA ASN A 523 11.61 -9.00 -26.86
C ASN A 523 10.75 -9.28 -28.11
N ASP A 524 9.59 -9.93 -27.92
CA ASP A 524 8.65 -10.22 -29.01
C ASP A 524 8.11 -8.94 -29.66
N LEU A 525 7.82 -7.91 -28.84
CA LEU A 525 7.39 -6.60 -29.30
C LEU A 525 8.49 -5.89 -30.12
N LEU A 526 9.73 -5.94 -29.64
CA LEU A 526 10.88 -5.34 -30.34
C LEU A 526 11.18 -6.06 -31.66
N HIS A 527 11.14 -7.39 -31.69
CA HIS A 527 11.31 -8.16 -32.94
C HIS A 527 10.19 -7.86 -33.95
N THR A 528 8.94 -7.75 -33.48
CA THR A 528 7.82 -7.39 -34.34
C THR A 528 7.97 -5.97 -34.88
N ARG A 529 8.40 -5.02 -34.04
CA ARG A 529 8.63 -3.64 -34.46
C ARG A 529 9.83 -3.52 -35.42
N ALA A 530 10.93 -4.22 -35.17
CA ALA A 530 12.10 -4.24 -36.04
C ALA A 530 11.75 -4.76 -37.44
N ARG A 531 10.97 -5.86 -37.52
CA ARG A 531 10.44 -6.38 -38.79
C ARG A 531 9.59 -5.35 -39.53
N ALA A 532 8.69 -4.65 -38.80
CA ALA A 532 7.85 -3.61 -39.39
C ALA A 532 8.65 -2.41 -39.93
N LEU A 533 9.81 -2.11 -39.34
CA LEU A 533 10.72 -1.05 -39.78
C LEU A 533 11.76 -1.50 -40.83
N GLY A 534 11.82 -2.80 -41.16
CA GLY A 534 12.84 -3.34 -42.07
C GLY A 534 14.26 -3.37 -41.48
N VAL A 535 14.40 -3.28 -40.15
CA VAL A 535 15.69 -3.34 -39.45
C VAL A 535 15.99 -4.81 -39.12
N ARG A 536 17.23 -5.28 -39.34
CA ARG A 536 17.62 -6.65 -38.97
C ARG A 536 17.43 -6.85 -37.46
N ALA A 537 16.59 -7.82 -37.09
CA ALA A 537 16.53 -8.33 -35.72
C ALA A 537 17.88 -8.98 -35.38
N ALA A 538 18.45 -8.63 -34.22
CA ALA A 538 19.68 -9.23 -33.70
C ALA A 538 19.41 -10.62 -33.10
#